data_AF-A0A953WM70-F1
#
_entry.id   AF-A0A953WM70-F1
#
_cell.length_a   1.000
_cell.length_b   1.000
_cell.length_c   1.000
_cell.angle_alpha   90.00
_cell.angle_beta   90.00
_cell.angle_gamma   90.00
#
_symmetry.space_group_name_H-M   'P 1'
#
loop_
_entity.id
_entity.type
_entity.pdbx_description
1 polymer ?
#
loop_
_entity_poly.entity_id
_entity_poly.type
_entity_poly.pdbx_seq_one_letter_code
_entity_poly.pdbx_strand_id
1 'polypeptide(L)' 'MITAIVPLKNLDHGKSRLRAILNPLQRRNLSRAMAHHVCAVLRAHNAIDRVLLVSSDHAAEELARLLSVE' A
#
# COMPACT_ATOMS: atom_id res chain seq x y z
N MET A 1 -0.51 16.75 15.76
CA MET A 1 0.09 15.49 15.30
C MET A 1 -0.97 14.72 14.51
N ILE A 2 -0.82 14.61 13.20
CA ILE A 2 -1.72 13.92 12.28
C ILE A 2 -1.03 12.66 11.77
N THR A 3 -1.68 11.51 11.97
CA THR A 3 -1.25 10.22 11.46
C THR A 3 -2.20 9.75 10.36
N ALA A 4 -1.66 9.45 9.18
CA ALA A 4 -2.41 8.83 8.10
C ALA A 4 -2.33 7.29 8.24
N ILE A 5 -3.49 6.64 8.29
CA ILE A 5 -3.60 5.17 8.37
C ILE A 5 -3.98 4.65 6.99
N VAL A 6 -3.13 3.81 6.41
CA VAL A 6 -3.31 3.22 5.08
C VAL A 6 -3.57 1.72 5.24
N PRO A 7 -4.81 1.25 5.13
CA PRO A 7 -5.09 -0.18 5.14
C PRO A 7 -4.67 -0.79 3.79
N LEU A 8 -3.77 -1.78 3.84
CA LEU A 8 -3.37 -2.58 2.70
C LEU A 8 -3.88 -4.00 2.88
N LYS A 9 -4.84 -4.38 2.03
CA LYS A 9 -5.32 -5.77 1.95
C LYS A 9 -4.23 -6.64 1.33
N ASN A 10 -4.21 -7.93 1.70
CA ASN A 10 -3.31 -8.94 1.13
C ASN A 10 -3.18 -8.79 -0.40
N LEU A 11 -1.93 -8.73 -0.86
CA LEU A 11 -1.57 -8.34 -2.22
C LEU A 11 -2.01 -9.38 -3.26
N ASP A 12 -2.16 -10.66 -2.88
CA ASP A 12 -2.57 -11.75 -3.76
C ASP A 12 -4.10 -11.79 -3.96
N HIS A 13 -4.84 -11.34 -2.94
CA HIS A 13 -6.31 -11.31 -2.96
C HIS A 13 -6.91 -9.95 -3.31
N GLY A 14 -6.07 -8.93 -3.49
CA GLY A 14 -6.46 -7.59 -3.91
C GLY A 14 -7.11 -7.53 -5.30
N LYS A 15 -7.87 -6.44 -5.52
CA LYS A 15 -8.39 -6.05 -6.85
C LYS A 15 -9.18 -7.15 -7.58
N SER A 16 -9.94 -7.97 -6.86
CA SER A 16 -10.69 -9.11 -7.43
C SER A 16 -11.63 -8.73 -8.57
N ARG A 17 -12.20 -7.52 -8.56
CA ARG A 17 -13.04 -6.97 -9.65
C ARG A 17 -12.27 -6.78 -10.97
N LEU A 18 -10.94 -6.76 -10.94
CA LEU A 18 -10.09 -6.64 -12.12
C LEU A 18 -9.65 -7.99 -12.70
N ARG A 19 -10.13 -9.12 -12.17
CA ARG A 19 -9.76 -10.47 -12.64
C ARG A 19 -10.06 -10.71 -14.13
N ALA A 20 -11.06 -10.01 -14.68
CA ALA A 20 -11.42 -10.12 -16.10
C ALA A 20 -10.34 -9.55 -17.04
N ILE A 21 -9.44 -8.70 -16.54
CA ILE A 21 -8.45 -7.97 -17.37
C ILE A 21 -7.02 -8.06 -16.83
N LEU A 22 -6.82 -8.48 -15.58
CA LEU A 22 -5.51 -8.62 -14.95
C LEU A 22 -5.35 -10.00 -14.33
N ASN A 23 -4.25 -10.67 -14.68
CA ASN A 23 -3.84 -11.92 -14.06
C ASN A 23 -3.40 -11.69 -12.59
N PRO A 24 -3.21 -12.75 -11.78
CA PRO A 24 -2.83 -12.61 -10.37
C PRO A 24 -1.59 -11.73 -10.13
N LEU A 25 -0.53 -11.94 -10.92
CA LEU A 25 0.72 -11.17 -10.80
C LEU A 25 0.52 -9.68 -11.11
N GLN A 26 -0.26 -9.37 -12.15
CA GLN A 26 -0.59 -7.99 -12.52
C GLN A 26 -1.43 -7.30 -11.43
N ARG A 27 -2.39 -8.00 -10.82
CA ARG A 27 -3.18 -7.45 -9.69
C ARG A 27 -2.32 -7.19 -8.45
N ARG A 28 -1.37 -8.09 -8.16
CA ARG A 28 -0.37 -7.92 -7.10
C ARG A 28 0.50 -6.68 -7.36
N ASN A 29 1.07 -6.58 -8.57
CA ASN A 29 1.90 -5.45 -8.96
C ASN A 29 1.14 -4.12 -8.93
N LEU A 30 -0.11 -4.10 -9.40
CA LEU A 30 -0.98 -2.91 -9.32
C LEU A 30 -1.22 -2.49 -7.87
N SER A 31 -1.53 -3.45 -6.98
CA SER A 31 -1.76 -3.15 -5.56
C SER A 31 -0.50 -2.57 -4.90
N ARG A 32 0.68 -3.12 -5.21
CA ARG A 32 1.97 -2.61 -4.73
C ARG A 32 2.26 -1.19 -5.27
N ALA A 33 2.04 -0.95 -6.56
CA ALA A 33 2.25 0.36 -7.16
C ALA A 33 1.33 1.44 -6.57
N MET A 34 0.05 1.10 -6.34
CA MET A 34 -0.89 2.01 -5.70
C MET A 34 -0.51 2.33 -4.27
N ALA A 35 -0.12 1.33 -3.47
CA ALA A 35 0.31 1.54 -2.10
C ALA A 35 1.57 2.41 -2.02
N HIS A 36 2.56 2.16 -2.88
CA HIS A 36 3.73 3.02 -3.01
C HIS A 36 3.34 4.46 -3.30
N HIS A 37 2.49 4.69 -4.30
CA HIS A 37 2.07 6.03 -4.68
C HIS A 37 1.33 6.75 -3.54
N VAL A 38 0.37 6.09 -2.88
CA VAL A 38 -0.38 6.67 -1.76
C VAL A 38 0.55 7.05 -0.61
N CYS A 39 1.42 6.16 -0.18
CA CYS A 39 2.36 6.45 0.91
C CYS A 39 3.33 7.58 0.55
N ALA A 40 3.83 7.62 -0.70
CA ALA A 40 4.71 8.70 -1.16
C ALA A 40 4.01 10.07 -1.12
N VAL A 41 2.75 10.14 -1.58
CA VAL A 41 1.95 11.38 -1.54
C VAL A 41 1.69 11.82 -0.11
N LEU A 42 1.35 10.89 0.79
CA LEU A 42 1.10 11.21 2.20
C LEU A 42 2.37 11.69 2.91
N ARG A 43 3.52 11.05 2.66
CA ARG A 43 4.82 11.47 3.21
C ARG A 43 5.27 12.84 2.74
N ALA A 44 4.88 13.24 1.53
CA ALA A 44 5.24 14.54 0.98
C ALA A 44 4.36 15.68 1.52
N HIS A 45 3.28 15.37 2.25
CA HIS A 45 2.33 16.37 2.70
C HIS A 45 2.73 16.95 4.07
N ASN A 46 3.02 18.26 4.12
CA ASN A 46 3.56 18.94 5.31
C ASN A 46 2.71 18.83 6.59
N ALA A 47 1.40 18.62 6.46
CA ALA A 47 0.51 18.46 7.62
C ALA A 47 0.49 17.03 8.20
N ILE A 48 1.09 16.04 7.52
CA ILE A 48 1.08 14.64 7.94
C ILE A 48 2.41 14.32 8.61
N ASP A 49 2.37 14.02 9.90
CA ASP A 49 3.57 13.73 10.68
C ASP A 49 4.02 12.26 10.53
N ARG A 50 3.07 11.36 10.29
CA ARG A 50 3.29 9.90 10.28
C ARG A 50 2.37 9.19 9.30
N VAL A 51 2.88 8.14 8.66
CA VAL A 51 2.11 7.20 7.83
C VAL A 51 2.24 5.80 8.42
N LEU A 52 1.11 5.17 8.72
CA LEU A 52 1.01 3.81 9.25
C LEU A 52 0.34 2.90 8.22
N LEU A 53 1.04 1.89 7.72
CA LEU A 53 0.55 0.89 6.79
C LEU A 53 0.02 -0.33 7.56
N VAL A 54 -1.29 -0.48 7.64
CA VAL A 54 -1.92 -1.61 8.35
C VAL A 54 -2.24 -2.73 7.37
N SER A 55 -1.63 -3.89 7.59
CA SER A 55 -1.78 -5.05 6.71
C SER A 55 -1.75 -6.35 7.50
N SER A 56 -2.45 -7.37 7.00
CA SER A 56 -2.38 -8.76 7.47
C SER A 56 -1.41 -9.62 6.63
N ASP A 57 -0.68 -9.01 5.70
CA ASP A 57 0.21 -9.65 4.73
C ASP A 57 1.67 -9.31 5.03
N HIS A 58 2.51 -10.31 5.21
CA HIS A 58 3.93 -10.15 5.51
C HIS A 58 4.69 -9.38 4.41
N ALA A 59 4.24 -9.48 3.15
CA ALA A 59 4.81 -8.71 2.05
C ALA A 59 4.59 -7.19 2.20
N ALA A 60 3.65 -6.77 3.06
CA ALA A 60 3.47 -5.36 3.37
C ALA A 60 4.57 -4.80 4.28
N GLU A 61 5.22 -5.62 5.11
CA GLU A 61 6.36 -5.16 5.93
C GLU A 61 7.55 -4.76 5.06
N GLU A 62 7.82 -5.52 4.00
CA GLU A 62 8.85 -5.19 3.02
C GLU A 62 8.54 -3.86 2.32
N LEU A 63 7.26 -3.67 1.96
CA LEU A 63 6.80 -2.43 1.36
C LEU A 63 6.90 -1.24 2.33
N ALA A 64 6.57 -1.45 3.61
CA ALA A 64 6.69 -0.42 4.64
C ALA A 64 8.14 0.06 4.81
N ARG A 65 9.08 -0.90 4.88
CA ARG A 65 10.53 -0.63 4.94
C ARG A 65 11.01 0.16 3.72
N LEU A 66 10.63 -0.27 2.52
CA LEU A 66 11.01 0.41 1.27
C LEU A 66 10.50 1.87 1.23
N LEU A 67 9.33 2.12 1.80
CA LEU A 67 8.66 3.41 1.78
C LEU A 67 8.98 4.29 2.99
N SER A 68 9.78 3.80 3.94
CA SER A 68 10.04 4.45 5.25
C SER A 68 8.74 4.86 5.95
N VAL A 69 7.74 3.97 5.94
CA VAL A 69 6.50 4.08 6.71
C VAL A 69 6.46 2.98 7.76
N GLU A 70 5.60 3.14 8.75
CA GLU A 70 5.46 2.19 9.87
C GLU A 70 4.44 1.09 9.59
#